data_AF-A0A2V1N352-F1
#
_entry.id   AF-A0A2V1N352-F1
#
_cell.length_a   1.000
_cell.length_b   1.000
_cell.length_c   1.000
_cell.angle_alpha   90.00
_cell.angle_beta   90.00
_cell.angle_gamma   90.00
#
_symmetry.space_group_name_H-M   'P 1'
#
loop_
_entity.id
_entity.type
_entity.pdbx_description
1 polymer ?
#
loop_
_entity_poly.entity_id
_entity_poly.type
_entity_poly.pdbx_seq_one_letter_code
_entity_poly.pdbx_strand_id
1 'polypeptide(L)'
;MSLTTAQSITLNGESLINGQRVATFTTNISADQSYANISMNVLLPDVYDTNKPAVRQDRDDFQDKADEIQDGLDAEASTTTKE
;
A
#
# COMPACT_ATOMS: atom_id res chain seq x y z
N MET A 1 17.52 -29.26 5.30
CA MET A 1 16.30 -28.80 4.61
C MET A 1 16.10 -27.37 5.05
N SER A 2 16.30 -26.40 4.17
CA SER A 2 16.14 -24.99 4.54
C SER A 2 14.76 -24.54 4.07
N LEU A 3 13.90 -24.19 5.01
CA LEU A 3 12.59 -23.61 4.73
C LEU A 3 12.79 -22.12 4.47
N THR A 4 12.69 -21.69 3.22
CA THR A 4 12.66 -20.27 2.89
C THR A 4 11.24 -19.78 3.15
N THR A 5 11.07 -18.90 4.14
CA THR A 5 9.81 -18.23 4.41
C THR A 5 9.85 -16.85 3.75
N ALA A 6 8.79 -16.49 3.01
CA ALA A 6 8.64 -15.18 2.41
C ALA A 6 7.33 -14.59 2.95
N GLN A 7 7.39 -13.36 3.45
CA GLN A 7 6.22 -12.65 3.96
C GLN A 7 5.79 -11.59 2.94
N SER A 8 4.51 -11.59 2.61
CA SER A 8 3.87 -10.64 1.71
C SER A 8 2.59 -10.13 2.38
N ILE A 9 2.39 -8.83 2.35
CA ILE A 9 1.24 -8.13 2.87
C ILE A 9 0.59 -7.38 1.71
N THR A 10 -0.68 -7.68 1.47
CA THR A 10 -1.49 -6.91 0.52
C THR A 10 -2.28 -5.88 1.29
N LEU A 11 -2.06 -4.60 0.99
CA LEU A 11 -2.82 -3.49 1.54
C LEU A 11 -3.84 -3.03 0.50
N ASN A 12 -5.10 -2.85 0.91
CA ASN A 12 -6.17 -2.36 0.05
C ASN A 12 -6.76 -1.09 0.68
N GLY A 13 -6.80 -0.02 -0.09
CA GLY A 13 -7.37 1.26 0.28
C GLY A 13 -8.55 1.61 -0.63
N GLU A 14 -9.56 2.27 -0.10
CA GLU A 14 -10.67 2.78 -0.89
C GLU A 14 -10.94 4.24 -0.53
N SER A 15 -10.93 5.11 -1.54
CA SER A 15 -11.28 6.52 -1.40
C SER A 15 -12.79 6.67 -1.56
N LEU A 16 -13.45 7.05 -0.46
CA LEU A 16 -14.88 7.27 -0.37
C LEU A 16 -15.14 8.77 -0.24
N ILE A 17 -15.64 9.39 -1.31
CA ILE A 17 -16.06 10.80 -1.31
C ILE A 17 -17.58 10.83 -1.27
N ASN A 18 -18.18 11.50 -0.28
CA ASN A 18 -19.64 11.58 -0.13
C ASN A 18 -20.34 10.19 -0.12
N GLY A 19 -19.68 9.16 0.40
CA GLY A 19 -20.20 7.78 0.43
C GLY A 19 -20.13 7.05 -0.91
N GLN A 20 -19.55 7.66 -1.95
CA GLN A 20 -19.28 7.02 -3.23
C GLN A 20 -17.80 6.64 -3.33
N ARG A 21 -17.54 5.40 -3.77
CA ARG A 21 -16.18 4.92 -3.97
C ARG A 21 -15.61 5.51 -5.26
N VAL A 22 -14.73 6.48 -5.12
CA VAL A 22 -14.17 7.26 -6.23
C VAL A 22 -12.94 6.60 -6.81
N ALA A 23 -12.07 6.08 -5.95
CA ALA A 23 -10.87 5.38 -6.32
C ALA A 23 -10.59 4.22 -5.36
N THR A 24 -9.88 3.22 -5.85
CA THR A 24 -9.35 2.11 -5.06
C THR A 24 -7.86 2.05 -5.24
N PHE A 25 -7.16 1.82 -4.15
CA PHE A 25 -5.72 1.64 -4.09
C PHE A 25 -5.45 0.22 -3.63
N THR A 26 -4.44 -0.41 -4.21
CA THR A 26 -3.99 -1.71 -3.79
C THR A 26 -2.50 -1.74 -3.91
N THR A 27 -1.82 -2.23 -2.88
CA THR A 27 -0.39 -2.44 -2.94
C THR A 27 -0.02 -3.77 -2.34
N ASN A 28 1.07 -4.33 -2.85
CA ASN A 28 1.65 -5.54 -2.34
C ASN A 28 3.06 -5.21 -1.82
N ILE A 29 3.22 -5.39 -0.52
CA ILE A 29 4.42 -5.12 0.25
C ILE A 29 5.01 -6.49 0.58
N SER A 30 6.27 -6.73 0.25
CA SER A 30 6.90 -8.02 0.53
C SER A 30 8.31 -7.76 1.04
N ALA A 31 8.78 -8.55 2.01
CA ALA A 31 10.15 -8.43 2.51
C ALA A 31 11.21 -8.67 1.41
N ASP A 32 10.85 -9.38 0.35
CA ASP A 32 11.72 -9.66 -0.80
C ASP A 32 11.77 -8.49 -1.81
N GLN A 33 10.84 -7.53 -1.72
CA GLN A 33 10.79 -6.37 -2.60
C GLN A 33 11.07 -5.08 -1.83
N SER A 34 12.10 -4.33 -2.24
CA SER A 34 12.40 -3.00 -1.68
C SER A 34 11.37 -1.91 -2.03
N TYR A 35 10.33 -2.21 -2.81
CA TYR A 35 9.34 -1.21 -3.21
C TYR A 35 7.92 -1.77 -3.19
N ALA A 36 7.01 -0.98 -2.63
CA ALA A 36 5.58 -1.23 -2.70
C ALA A 36 5.05 -0.78 -4.06
N ASN A 37 4.51 -1.71 -4.86
CA ASN A 37 3.85 -1.34 -6.11
C ASN A 37 2.40 -0.93 -5.81
N ILE A 38 2.09 0.36 -5.90
CA ILE A 38 0.73 0.86 -5.69
C ILE A 38 -0.01 0.87 -7.02
N SER A 39 -1.03 0.00 -7.13
CA SER A 39 -2.04 0.03 -8.17
C SER A 39 -3.21 0.91 -7.76
N MET A 40 -3.40 2.00 -8.49
CA MET A 40 -4.56 2.89 -8.35
C MET A 40 -5.55 2.62 -9.47
N ASN A 41 -6.82 2.44 -9.12
CA ASN A 41 -7.92 2.34 -10.07
C ASN A 41 -8.97 3.39 -9.73
N VAL A 42 -9.24 4.30 -10.68
CA VAL A 42 -10.26 5.34 -10.52
C VAL A 42 -11.58 4.80 -11.07
N LEU A 43 -12.59 4.70 -10.21
CA LEU A 43 -13.92 4.21 -10.60
C LEU A 43 -14.81 5.35 -11.11
N LEU A 44 -14.71 6.54 -10.49
CA LEU A 44 -15.55 7.70 -10.80
C LEU A 44 -14.68 8.90 -11.18
N PRO A 45 -14.27 9.02 -12.45
CA PRO A 45 -13.39 10.10 -12.89
C PRO A 45 -14.03 11.49 -12.72
N ASP A 46 -15.35 11.64 -12.85
CA ASP A 46 -16.05 12.92 -12.67
C ASP A 46 -15.96 13.45 -11.24
N VAL A 47 -16.13 12.57 -10.25
CA VAL A 47 -15.99 12.92 -8.83
C VAL A 47 -14.52 13.09 -8.48
N TYR A 48 -13.64 12.25 -9.05
CA TYR A 48 -12.20 12.37 -8.89
C TYR A 48 -11.69 13.73 -9.35
N ASP A 49 -12.13 14.26 -10.51
CA ASP A 49 -11.65 15.54 -11.03
C ASP A 49 -11.99 16.70 -10.08
N THR A 50 -13.20 16.67 -9.54
CA THR A 50 -13.71 17.66 -8.59
C THR A 50 -13.01 17.57 -7.23
N ASN A 51 -12.62 16.36 -6.83
CA ASN A 51 -12.04 16.05 -5.51
C ASN A 51 -10.56 15.61 -5.58
N LYS A 52 -9.85 15.97 -6.65
CA LYS A 52 -8.41 15.75 -6.86
C LYS A 52 -7.56 15.92 -5.61
N PRO A 53 -7.69 17.01 -4.81
CA PRO A 53 -6.87 17.17 -3.61
C PRO A 53 -7.13 16.09 -2.55
N ALA A 54 -8.39 15.68 -2.35
CA ALA A 54 -8.74 14.66 -1.38
C ALA A 54 -8.20 13.28 -1.79
N VAL A 55 -8.35 12.90 -3.06
CA VAL A 55 -7.87 11.60 -3.52
C VAL A 55 -6.34 11.54 -3.56
N ARG A 56 -5.66 12.67 -3.79
CA ARG A 56 -4.21 12.76 -3.62
C ARG A 56 -3.80 12.56 -2.18
N GLN A 57 -4.51 13.19 -1.25
CA GLN A 57 -4.27 13.01 0.17
C GLN A 57 -4.48 11.55 0.59
N ASP A 58 -5.58 10.90 0.18
CA ASP A 58 -5.82 9.48 0.43
C ASP A 58 -4.70 8.59 -0.13
N ARG A 59 -4.17 8.93 -1.31
CA ARG A 59 -3.04 8.21 -1.92
C ARG A 59 -1.77 8.40 -1.10
N ASP A 60 -1.48 9.62 -0.65
CA ASP A 60 -0.28 9.90 0.15
C ASP A 60 -0.39 9.21 1.54
N ASP A 61 -1.56 9.21 2.18
CA ASP A 61 -1.83 8.47 3.42
C ASP A 61 -1.68 6.94 3.23
N PHE A 62 -2.13 6.44 2.08
CA PHE A 62 -1.99 5.03 1.71
C PHE A 62 -0.53 4.64 1.45
N GLN A 63 0.23 5.53 0.81
CA GLN A 63 1.67 5.39 0.59
C GLN A 63 2.41 5.36 1.93
N ASP A 64 2.17 6.33 2.81
CA ASP A 64 2.80 6.40 4.14
C ASP A 64 2.55 5.12 4.96
N LYS A 65 1.34 4.58 4.93
CA LYS A 65 1.04 3.28 5.58
C LYS A 65 1.77 2.11 4.94
N ALA A 66 1.90 2.10 3.62
CA ALA A 66 2.62 1.05 2.93
C ALA A 66 4.12 1.09 3.28
N ASP A 67 4.69 2.29 3.34
CA ASP A 67 6.08 2.51 3.73
C ASP A 67 6.31 2.16 5.21
N GLU A 68 5.39 2.50 6.14
CA GLU A 68 5.49 2.09 7.55
C GLU A 68 5.50 0.56 7.72
N ILE A 69 4.66 -0.15 6.95
CA ILE A 69 4.64 -1.62 6.95
C ILE A 69 5.92 -2.18 6.33
N GLN A 70 6.41 -1.59 5.23
CA GLN A 70 7.66 -1.99 4.59
C GLN A 70 8.84 -1.83 5.54
N ASP A 71 8.95 -0.70 6.24
CA ASP A 71 9.99 -0.43 7.22
C ASP A 71 9.91 -1.40 8.41
N GLY A 72 8.70 -1.73 8.87
CA GLY A 72 8.49 -2.76 9.89
C GLY A 72 8.96 -4.14 9.43
N LEU A 73 8.63 -4.53 8.19
CA LEU A 73 9.04 -5.79 7.58
C LEU A 73 10.56 -5.86 7.37
N ASP A 74 11.20 -4.77 6.94
CA ASP A 74 12.64 -4.70 6.73
C ASP A 74 13.41 -4.75 8.06
N ALA A 75 12.85 -4.09 9.09
CA ALA A 75 13.36 -4.18 10.46
C ALA A 75 13.25 -5.60 11.02
N GLU A 76 12.12 -6.30 10.80
CA GLU A 76 11.98 -7.72 11.18
C GLU A 76 12.91 -8.63 10.38
N ALA A 77 13.03 -8.45 9.06
CA ALA A 77 13.91 -9.23 8.19
C ALA A 77 15.39 -9.07 8.58
N SER A 78 15.80 -7.86 8.96
CA SER A 78 17.17 -7.55 9.40
C SER A 78 17.55 -8.26 10.71
N THR A 79 16.60 -8.74 11.50
CA THR A 79 16.89 -9.47 12.76
C THR A 79 17.08 -10.98 12.59
N THR A 80 16.83 -11.55 11.41
CA THR A 80 16.91 -13.02 11.18
C THR A 80 18.28 -13.51 10.69
N THR A 81 19.33 -12.68 10.69
CA THR A 81 20.70 -13.14 10.43
C THR A 81 21.51 -13.25 11.71
N LYS A 82 21.20 -14.26 12.54
CA LYS A 82 22.15 -14.83 13.51
C LYS A 82 21.63 -16.19 13.98
N GLU A 83 22.13 -17.25 13.35
CA GLU A 83 22.92 -18.32 13.98
C GLU A 83 23.39 -19.35 12.95
#